data_AF-A0A960D3X5-F1
#
_entry.id   AF-A0A960D3X5-F1
#
_cell.length_a   1.000
_cell.length_b   1.000
_cell.length_c   1.000
_cell.angle_alpha   90.00
_cell.angle_beta   90.00
_cell.angle_gamma   90.00
#
_symmetry.space_group_name_H-M   'P 1'
#
loop_
_entity.id
_entity.type
_entity.pdbx_description
1 polymer ?
#
loop_
_entity_poly.entity_id
_entity_poly.type
_entity_poly.pdbx_seq_one_letter_code
_entity_poly.pdbx_strand_id
1 'polypeptide(L)'
;NGSLDRVRPTVTTLLATLAVAGGGDQDEVRRAYQTALGRLYPEAVAAQPRQATWQQTLDQGWADLDGLAPKAKQALVEAMVVSMTTDGTITTTEAEILRAACALIHVPLPALLT
;
A
#
# COMPACT_ATOMS: atom_id res chain seq x y z
N ASN A 1 12.58 1.08 -11.84
CA ASN A 1 11.59 1.81 -11.02
C ASN A 1 12.24 2.77 -10.02
N GLY A 2 13.22 3.60 -10.42
CA GLY A 2 13.99 4.42 -9.48
C GLY A 2 13.21 5.49 -8.68
N SER A 3 11.94 5.75 -9.03
CA SER A 3 11.05 6.64 -8.29
C SER A 3 10.38 5.95 -7.09
N LEU A 4 10.01 4.67 -7.19
CA LEU A 4 9.42 3.90 -6.07
C LEU A 4 10.44 3.58 -4.98
N ASP A 5 11.72 3.48 -5.34
CA ASP A 5 12.79 3.25 -4.37
C ASP A 5 13.01 4.46 -3.45
N ARG A 6 12.78 5.68 -3.94
CA ARG A 6 12.93 6.92 -3.14
C ARG A 6 11.86 7.04 -2.05
N VAL A 7 10.63 6.63 -2.37
CA VAL A 7 9.47 6.69 -1.46
C VAL A 7 9.22 5.36 -0.74
N ARG A 8 10.18 4.44 -0.81
CA ARG A 8 10.06 3.08 -0.26
C ARG A 8 9.62 3.05 1.20
N PRO A 9 10.12 3.89 2.12
CA PRO A 9 9.63 3.91 3.51
C PRO A 9 8.12 4.18 3.58
N THR A 10 7.63 5.20 2.87
CA THR A 10 6.20 5.54 2.82
C THR A 10 5.37 4.42 2.21
N VAL A 11 5.84 3.82 1.11
CA VAL A 11 5.17 2.66 0.50
C VAL A 11 5.09 1.50 1.49
N THR A 12 6.20 1.13 2.15
CA THR A 12 6.20 0.03 3.13
C THR A 12 5.26 0.30 4.30
N THR A 13 5.23 1.54 4.82
CA THR A 13 4.31 1.92 5.89
C THR A 13 2.87 1.86 5.43
N LEU A 14 2.55 2.39 4.24
CA LEU A 14 1.20 2.37 3.69
C LEU A 14 0.68 0.93 3.55
N LEU A 15 1.46 0.04 2.93
CA LEU A 15 1.05 -1.36 2.76
C LEU A 15 0.87 -2.08 4.11
N ALA A 16 1.72 -1.79 5.10
CA ALA A 16 1.57 -2.36 6.44
C ALA A 16 0.31 -1.86 7.15
N THR A 17 0.03 -0.55 7.06
CA THR A 17 -1.19 0.06 7.63
C THR A 17 -2.45 -0.51 6.98
N LEU A 18 -2.45 -0.66 5.65
CA LEU A 18 -3.57 -1.24 4.91
C LEU A 18 -3.78 -2.72 5.25
N ALA A 19 -2.71 -3.51 5.37
CA ALA A 19 -2.80 -4.91 5.77
C ALA A 19 -3.40 -5.09 7.17
N VAL A 20 -3.04 -4.23 8.13
CA VAL A 20 -3.67 -4.23 9.46
C VAL A 20 -5.15 -3.82 9.36
N ALA A 21 -5.48 -2.86 8.50
CA ALA A 21 -6.84 -2.37 8.32
C ALA A 21 -7.78 -3.36 7.61
N GLY A 22 -7.24 -4.23 6.74
CA GLY A 22 -7.97 -5.34 6.14
C GLY A 22 -8.37 -6.43 7.14
N GLY A 23 -7.77 -6.42 8.33
CA GLY A 23 -8.08 -7.39 9.39
C GLY A 23 -7.48 -8.77 9.14
N GLY A 24 -7.97 -9.76 9.89
CA GLY A 24 -7.41 -11.11 9.92
C GLY A 24 -6.46 -11.34 11.09
N ASP A 25 -5.93 -12.55 11.17
CA ASP A 25 -4.91 -12.89 12.17
C ASP A 25 -3.52 -12.33 11.81
N GLN A 26 -2.56 -12.46 12.73
CA GLN A 26 -1.21 -11.93 12.50
C GLN A 26 -0.50 -12.56 11.29
N ASP A 27 -0.80 -13.81 10.96
CA ASP A 27 -0.19 -14.51 9.82
C ASP A 27 -0.83 -14.12 8.50
N GLU A 28 -2.13 -13.84 8.48
CA GLU A 28 -2.87 -13.26 7.37
C GLU A 28 -2.35 -11.84 7.05
N VAL A 29 -2.28 -10.95 8.05
CA VAL A 29 -1.76 -9.59 7.89
C VAL A 29 -0.32 -9.63 7.37
N ARG A 30 0.54 -10.49 7.94
CA ARG A 30 1.93 -10.64 7.51
C ARG A 30 2.04 -11.13 6.06
N ARG A 31 1.23 -12.12 5.66
CA ARG A 31 1.22 -12.66 4.30
C ARG A 31 0.74 -11.63 3.28
N ALA A 32 -0.33 -10.90 3.59
CA ALA A 32 -0.87 -9.86 2.72
C ALA A 32 0.16 -8.75 2.50
N TYR A 33 0.80 -8.27 3.57
CA TYR A 33 1.88 -7.29 3.49
C TYR A 33 3.07 -7.79 2.64
N GLN A 34 3.57 -9.01 2.89
CA GLN A 34 4.70 -9.57 2.15
C GLN A 34 4.37 -9.76 0.66
N THR A 35 3.16 -10.21 0.35
CA THR A 35 2.70 -10.40 -1.04
C THR A 35 2.61 -9.07 -1.78
N ALA A 36 2.06 -8.04 -1.13
CA ALA A 36 2.00 -6.69 -1.70
C ALA A 36 3.40 -6.09 -1.91
N LEU A 37 4.29 -6.26 -0.93
CA LEU A 37 5.66 -5.75 -1.01
C LEU A 37 6.45 -6.42 -2.14
N GLY A 38 6.33 -7.74 -2.30
CA GLY A 38 7.00 -8.51 -3.35
C GLY A 38 6.60 -8.08 -4.78
N ARG A 39 5.39 -7.53 -4.97
CA ARG A 39 4.95 -6.98 -6.26
C ARG A 39 5.70 -5.70 -6.66
N LEU A 40 6.04 -4.86 -5.69
CA LEU A 40 6.75 -3.61 -5.94
C LEU A 40 8.27 -3.77 -5.89
N TYR A 41 8.74 -4.66 -5.03
CA TYR A 41 10.16 -4.83 -4.73
C TYR A 41 10.52 -6.33 -4.65
N PRO A 42 10.65 -7.01 -5.80
CA PRO A 42 10.95 -8.45 -5.86
C PRO A 42 12.22 -8.84 -5.06
N GLU A 43 13.21 -7.94 -5.03
CA GLU A 43 14.51 -8.15 -4.38
C GLU A 43 14.50 -7.85 -2.86
N ALA A 44 13.42 -7.30 -2.29
CA ALA A 44 13.49 -6.58 -1.02
C ALA A 44 12.76 -7.23 0.17
N VAL A 45 12.55 -8.54 0.15
CA VAL A 45 11.77 -9.27 1.16
C VAL A 45 12.44 -9.30 2.56
N ALA A 46 13.58 -8.62 2.76
CA ALA A 46 14.35 -8.66 4.01
C ALA A 46 14.51 -7.32 4.77
N ALA A 47 13.83 -6.24 4.38
CA ALA A 47 14.00 -4.96 5.05
C ALA A 47 13.12 -4.80 6.31
N GLN A 48 13.74 -4.58 7.47
CA GLN A 48 13.06 -4.20 8.71
C GLN A 48 12.52 -2.75 8.62
N PRO A 49 11.31 -2.46 9.12
CA PRO A 49 10.78 -1.09 9.15
C PRO A 49 11.63 -0.20 10.08
N ARG A 50 11.98 1.01 9.62
CA ARG A 50 12.69 2.02 10.43
C ARG A 50 11.72 2.81 11.32
N GLN A 51 12.26 3.28 12.44
CA GLN A 51 11.60 3.87 13.62
C GLN A 51 10.94 5.25 13.41
N ALA A 52 10.08 5.41 12.42
CA ALA A 52 9.11 6.49 12.39
C ALA A 52 7.73 5.93 12.78
N THR A 53 6.93 6.68 13.54
CA THR A 53 5.55 6.27 13.76
C THR A 53 4.83 6.29 12.42
N TRP A 54 3.94 5.33 12.18
CA TRP A 54 3.26 5.20 10.90
C TRP A 54 2.56 6.51 10.49
N GLN A 55 2.05 7.29 11.47
CA GLN A 55 1.46 8.61 11.22
C GLN A 55 2.46 9.56 10.58
N GLN A 56 3.63 9.73 11.17
CA GLN A 56 4.65 10.68 10.68
C GLN A 56 5.13 10.32 9.28
N THR A 57 5.35 9.03 9.02
CA THR A 57 5.81 8.55 7.71
C THR A 57 4.77 8.79 6.62
N LEU A 58 3.48 8.60 6.93
CA LEU A 58 2.40 8.84 5.98
C LEU A 58 2.16 10.33 5.78
N ASP A 59 2.04 11.12 6.86
CA ASP A 59 1.80 12.57 6.81
C ASP A 59 2.83 13.30 5.93
N GLN A 60 4.09 12.88 5.99
CA GLN A 60 5.18 13.47 5.20
C GLN A 60 5.31 12.86 3.81
N GLY A 61 4.78 11.65 3.60
CA GLY A 61 5.02 10.86 2.40
C GLY A 61 3.93 10.97 1.33
N TRP A 62 2.73 11.44 1.65
CA TRP A 62 1.62 11.51 0.68
C TRP A 62 1.96 12.37 -0.55
N ALA A 63 2.62 13.52 -0.36
CA ALA A 63 3.02 14.39 -1.46
C ALA A 63 4.03 13.70 -2.40
N ASP A 64 4.97 12.92 -1.85
CA ASP A 64 5.95 12.19 -2.65
C ASP A 64 5.31 11.01 -3.41
N LEU A 65 4.31 10.34 -2.80
CA LEU A 65 3.50 9.34 -3.48
C LEU A 65 2.67 9.95 -4.61
N ASP A 66 2.13 11.15 -4.41
CA ASP A 66 1.41 11.91 -5.43
C ASP A 66 2.34 12.40 -6.56
N GLY A 67 3.61 12.62 -6.27
CA GLY A 67 4.63 12.95 -7.27
C GLY A 67 5.08 11.77 -8.14
N LEU A 68 4.63 10.54 -7.86
CA LEU A 68 5.02 9.36 -8.64
C LEU A 68 4.52 9.43 -10.08
N ALA A 69 5.33 8.89 -11.00
CA ALA A 69 4.92 8.71 -12.39
C ALA A 69 3.66 7.82 -12.48
N PRO A 70 2.77 8.00 -13.47
CA PRO A 70 1.50 7.28 -13.57
C PRO A 70 1.62 5.75 -13.46
N LYS A 71 2.63 5.17 -14.11
CA LYS A 71 2.91 3.71 -14.03
C LYS A 71 3.30 3.26 -12.61
N ALA A 72 4.02 4.08 -11.87
CA ALA A 72 4.38 3.79 -10.49
C ALA A 72 3.17 3.92 -9.55
N LYS A 73 2.31 4.92 -9.78
CA LYS A 73 1.03 5.05 -9.06
C LYS A 73 0.12 3.85 -9.30
N GLN A 74 -0.01 3.38 -10.55
CA GLN A 74 -0.79 2.18 -10.87
C GLN A 74 -0.26 0.96 -10.11
N ALA A 75 1.05 0.71 -10.16
CA ALA A 75 1.65 -0.41 -9.44
C ALA A 75 1.42 -0.31 -7.93
N LEU A 76 1.53 0.90 -7.35
CA LEU A 76 1.25 1.15 -5.94
C LEU A 76 -0.20 0.80 -5.59
N VAL A 77 -1.17 1.25 -6.40
CA VAL A 77 -2.58 0.96 -6.17
C VAL A 77 -2.88 -0.55 -6.25
N GLU A 78 -2.29 -1.25 -7.21
CA GLU A 78 -2.40 -2.72 -7.29
C GLU A 78 -1.83 -3.41 -6.04
N ALA A 79 -0.71 -2.91 -5.51
CA ALA A 79 -0.12 -3.42 -4.27
C ALA A 79 -0.98 -3.09 -3.04
N MET A 80 -1.60 -1.90 -2.97
CA MET A 80 -2.52 -1.51 -1.90
C MET A 80 -3.72 -2.44 -1.83
N VAL A 81 -4.32 -2.78 -2.97
CA VAL A 81 -5.42 -3.76 -3.04
C VAL A 81 -4.98 -5.10 -2.48
N VAL A 82 -3.85 -5.63 -2.96
CA VAL A 82 -3.29 -6.91 -2.51
C VAL A 82 -2.96 -6.92 -1.03
N SER A 83 -2.57 -5.78 -0.45
CA SER A 83 -2.28 -5.69 0.98
C SER A 83 -3.51 -5.82 1.85
N MET A 84 -4.71 -5.49 1.33
CA MET A 84 -5.97 -5.54 2.08
C MET A 84 -6.76 -6.82 1.86
N THR A 85 -6.62 -7.44 0.68
CA THR A 85 -7.41 -8.62 0.31
C THR A 85 -6.68 -9.91 0.65
N THR A 86 -7.24 -10.72 1.55
CA THR A 86 -6.71 -12.05 1.91
C THR A 86 -7.39 -13.20 1.15
N ASP A 87 -8.65 -13.05 0.75
CA ASP A 87 -9.45 -14.05 0.03
C ASP A 87 -9.74 -13.67 -1.43
N GLY A 88 -9.22 -12.51 -1.88
CA GLY A 88 -9.47 -11.96 -3.22
C GLY A 88 -10.77 -11.16 -3.33
N THR A 89 -11.51 -11.00 -2.24
CA THR A 89 -12.72 -10.18 -2.18
C THR A 89 -12.40 -8.87 -1.45
N ILE A 90 -12.97 -7.75 -1.92
CA ILE A 90 -12.87 -6.46 -1.24
C ILE A 90 -14.21 -6.19 -0.54
N THR A 91 -14.20 -6.00 0.78
CA THR A 91 -15.39 -5.59 1.52
C THR A 91 -15.70 -4.11 1.28
N THR A 92 -16.94 -3.67 1.54
CA THR A 92 -17.31 -2.25 1.43
C THR A 92 -16.43 -1.36 2.31
N THR A 93 -16.05 -1.82 3.49
CA THR A 93 -15.18 -1.06 4.40
C THR A 93 -13.77 -0.92 3.82
N GLU A 94 -13.19 -2.00 3.30
CA GLU A 94 -11.87 -1.96 2.65
C GLU A 94 -11.88 -1.07 1.41
N ALA A 95 -12.97 -1.12 0.64
CA ALA A 95 -13.18 -0.25 -0.52
C ALA A 95 -13.14 1.24 -0.16
N GLU A 96 -13.78 1.66 0.95
CA GLU A 96 -13.75 3.06 1.40
C GLU A 96 -12.36 3.49 1.87
N ILE A 97 -11.63 2.61 2.56
CA ILE A 97 -10.25 2.87 2.98
C ILE A 97 -9.34 3.04 1.75
N LEU A 98 -9.46 2.14 0.75
CA LEU A 98 -8.74 2.26 -0.51
C LEU A 98 -9.12 3.54 -1.26
N ARG A 99 -10.40 3.92 -1.26
CA ARG A 99 -10.87 5.17 -1.88
C ARG A 99 -10.22 6.39 -1.21
N ALA A 100 -10.17 6.42 0.10
CA ALA A 100 -9.50 7.49 0.86
C ALA A 100 -8.01 7.58 0.50
N ALA A 101 -7.30 6.45 0.49
CA ALA A 101 -5.88 6.43 0.14
C ALA A 101 -5.63 6.83 -1.32
N CYS A 102 -6.46 6.40 -2.27
CA CYS A 102 -6.36 6.79 -3.69
C CYS A 102 -6.62 8.29 -3.89
N ALA A 103 -7.57 8.87 -3.13
CA ALA A 103 -7.84 10.31 -3.17
C ALA A 103 -6.63 11.14 -2.72
N LEU A 104 -5.88 10.69 -1.71
CA LEU A 104 -4.68 11.37 -1.21
C LEU A 104 -3.51 11.40 -2.22
N ILE A 105 -3.48 10.46 -3.17
CA ILE A 105 -2.45 10.39 -4.23
C ILE A 105 -2.98 10.79 -5.62
N HIS A 106 -4.18 11.41 -5.67
CA HIS A 106 -4.86 11.86 -6.88
C HIS A 106 -4.95 10.80 -8.00
N VAL A 107 -5.30 9.56 -7.65
CA VAL A 107 -5.54 8.47 -8.61
C VAL A 107 -7.01 8.05 -8.52
N PRO A 108 -7.69 7.78 -9.66
CA PRO A 108 -9.00 7.16 -9.60
C PRO A 108 -8.88 5.76 -8.98
N LEU A 109 -9.81 5.42 -8.09
CA LEU A 109 -9.90 4.06 -7.58
C LEU A 109 -10.11 3.10 -8.77
N PRO A 110 -9.39 1.97 -8.86
CA PRO A 110 -9.61 1.02 -9.93
C PRO A 110 -11.06 0.54 -9.92
N ALA A 111 -11.58 0.19 -11.10
CA ALA A 111 -12.93 -0.37 -11.26
C ALA A 111 -13.03 -1.81 -10.73
N LEU A 112 -12.60 -2.03 -9.48
CA LEU A 112 -12.65 -3.30 -8.76
C LEU A 112 -13.96 -3.48 -7.99
N LEU A 113 -14.84 -2.45 -7.99
CA LEU A 113 -16.02 -2.33 -7.12
C LEU A 113 -17.36 -2.29 -7.86
N THR A 114 -17.41 -2.72 -9.12
CA THR A 114 -18.67 -2.83 -9.88
C THR A 114 -19.18 -4.25 -9.93
#